data_AF-A0A9E3G6E8-F1
#
_entry.id   AF-A0A9E3G6E8-F1
#
_cell.length_a   1.000
_cell.length_b   1.000
_cell.length_c   1.000
_cell.angle_alpha   90.00
_cell.angle_beta   90.00
_cell.angle_gamma   90.00
#
_symmetry.space_group_name_H-M   'P 1'
#
loop_
_entity.id
_entity.type
_entity.pdbx_description
1 polymer ?
#
loop_
_entity_poly.entity_id
_entity_poly.type
_entity_poly.pdbx_seq_one_letter_code
_entity_poly.pdbx_strand_id
1 'polypeptide(L)'
;MPTKPVFRLGASSSSGTTLAELSIVITVLLLLASMVVIGTTPYIAYRDGRQAGEALRSVYAAQMNYLSDNPGVDLTSLTPATATADIVPYLPNGTSLPVLPSVNGVTPQILVNRIPPVASLDGKTPYDPSGSTTDGLWDIGSY
;
A
#
# COMPACT_ATOMS: atom_id res chain seq x y z
N MET A 1 30.79 53.43 62.51
CA MET A 1 29.58 52.57 62.38
C MET A 1 29.39 52.21 60.92
N PRO A 2 29.59 50.95 60.49
CA PRO A 2 29.33 50.53 59.12
C PRO A 2 27.97 49.80 59.01
N THR A 3 27.10 50.25 58.10
CA THR A 3 25.84 49.57 57.76
C THR A 3 26.11 48.47 56.74
N LYS A 4 25.73 47.23 57.08
CA LYS A 4 25.86 46.07 56.18
C LYS A 4 24.84 46.16 55.02
N PRO A 5 25.24 45.82 53.78
CA PRO A 5 24.30 45.75 52.67
C PRO A 5 23.41 44.50 52.79
N VAL A 6 22.09 44.70 52.67
CA VAL A 6 21.10 43.61 52.64
C VAL A 6 20.99 43.13 51.20
N PHE A 7 21.57 41.96 50.91
CA PHE A 7 21.40 41.28 49.63
C PHE A 7 20.02 40.62 49.60
N ARG A 8 19.09 41.17 48.80
CA ARG A 8 17.79 40.55 48.56
C ARG A 8 17.94 39.54 47.43
N LEU A 9 17.92 38.25 47.78
CA LEU A 9 17.71 37.17 46.81
C LEU A 9 16.29 37.32 46.24
N GLY A 10 16.20 37.73 44.98
CA GLY A 10 14.94 37.64 44.24
C GLY A 10 14.55 36.17 44.14
N ALA A 11 13.40 35.81 44.72
CA ALA A 11 12.84 34.49 44.56
C ALA A 11 12.45 34.30 43.09
N SER A 12 13.15 33.43 42.36
CA SER A 12 12.61 32.91 41.11
C SER A 12 11.49 31.92 41.48
N SER A 13 10.27 32.21 41.06
CA SER A 13 9.18 31.25 41.17
C SER A 13 9.44 30.13 40.17
N SER A 14 9.96 29.00 40.63
CA SER A 14 9.91 27.75 39.86
C SER A 14 8.46 27.27 39.89
N SER A 15 7.67 27.63 38.89
CA SER A 15 6.35 27.04 38.67
C SER A 15 6.54 25.56 38.31
N GLY A 16 6.43 24.67 39.31
CA GLY A 16 6.43 23.23 39.08
C GLY A 16 5.18 22.84 38.32
N THR A 17 5.33 22.12 37.21
CA THR A 17 4.21 21.53 36.47
C THR A 17 3.46 20.58 37.39
N THR A 18 2.14 20.74 37.46
CA THR A 18 1.34 19.91 38.36
C THR A 18 1.17 18.50 37.76
N LEU A 19 1.07 17.48 38.60
CA LEU A 19 0.82 16.10 38.15
C LEU A 19 -0.48 16.01 37.32
N ALA A 20 -1.46 16.87 37.62
CA ALA A 20 -2.69 17.01 36.85
C ALA A 20 -2.43 17.51 35.41
N GLU A 21 -1.62 18.56 35.24
CA GLU A 21 -1.26 19.09 33.92
C GLU A 21 -0.51 18.06 33.08
N LEU A 22 0.44 17.34 33.68
CA LEU A 22 1.17 16.26 33.01
C LEU A 22 0.23 15.10 32.61
N SER A 23 -0.74 14.76 33.45
CA SER A 23 -1.74 13.73 33.10
C SER A 23 -2.64 14.15 31.94
N ILE A 24 -3.09 15.42 31.90
CA ILE A 24 -3.90 15.95 30.81
C ILE A 24 -3.11 15.94 29.50
N VAL A 25 -1.86 16.40 29.52
CA VAL A 25 -0.99 16.39 28.33
C VAL A 25 -0.80 14.98 27.81
N ILE A 26 -0.52 14.00 28.68
CA ILE A 26 -0.38 12.60 28.26
C ILE A 26 -1.68 12.08 27.62
N THR A 27 -2.84 12.36 28.21
CA THR A 27 -4.12 11.91 27.63
C THR A 27 -4.40 12.51 26.25
N VAL A 28 -4.08 13.80 26.06
CA VAL A 28 -4.22 14.48 24.76
C VAL A 28 -3.24 13.90 23.75
N LEU A 29 -1.98 13.64 24.13
CA LEU A 29 -1.00 13.02 23.24
C LEU A 29 -1.42 11.62 22.80
N LEU A 30 -1.96 10.80 23.70
CA LEU A 30 -2.44 9.45 23.37
C LEU A 30 -3.66 9.51 22.44
N LEU A 31 -4.58 10.45 22.65
CA LEU A 31 -5.73 10.65 21.77
C LEU A 31 -5.29 11.03 20.36
N LEU A 32 -4.38 11.98 20.23
CA LEU A 32 -3.86 12.41 18.93
C LEU A 32 -3.07 11.30 18.23
N ALA A 33 -2.22 10.58 18.96
CA ALA A 33 -1.48 9.44 18.41
C ALA A 33 -2.43 8.34 17.89
N SER A 34 -3.52 8.08 18.60
CA SER A 34 -4.51 7.08 18.19
C SER A 34 -5.23 7.46 16.90
N MET A 35 -5.58 8.74 16.73
CA MET A 35 -6.22 9.23 15.50
C MET A 35 -5.33 9.06 14.27
N VAL A 36 -4.03 9.29 14.40
CA VAL A 36 -3.07 9.16 13.28
C VAL A 36 -3.00 7.73 12.77
N VAL A 37 -2.99 6.73 13.65
CA VAL A 37 -2.90 5.32 13.25
C VAL A 37 -4.13 4.89 12.47
N ILE A 38 -5.33 5.31 12.89
CA ILE A 38 -6.59 4.97 12.21
C ILE A 38 -6.69 5.64 10.83
N GLY A 39 -6.13 6.85 10.67
CA GLY A 39 -6.22 7.60 9.41
C GLY A 39 -5.34 7.08 8.27
N THR A 40 -4.26 6.34 8.56
CA THR A 40 -3.26 5.97 7.53
C THR A 40 -3.57 4.68 6.78
N THR A 41 -4.29 3.74 7.39
CA THR A 41 -4.63 2.45 6.78
C THR A 41 -5.47 2.55 5.50
N PRO A 42 -6.55 3.37 5.39
CA PRO A 42 -7.30 3.48 4.15
C PRO A 42 -6.49 4.13 3.03
N TYR A 43 -5.58 5.05 3.38
CA TYR A 43 -4.71 5.70 2.41
C TYR A 43 -3.70 4.70 1.81
N ILE A 44 -3.07 3.87 2.65
CA ILE A 44 -2.15 2.82 2.20
C ILE A 44 -2.90 1.81 1.32
N ALA A 45 -4.09 1.36 1.75
CA ALA A 45 -4.90 0.43 0.98
C ALA A 45 -5.29 0.97 -0.41
N TYR A 46 -5.68 2.24 -0.48
CA TYR A 46 -5.99 2.89 -1.76
C TYR A 46 -4.76 3.02 -2.67
N ARG A 47 -3.62 3.47 -2.11
CA ARG A 47 -2.36 3.56 -2.86
C ARG A 47 -1.97 2.19 -3.44
N ASP A 48 -2.00 1.16 -2.60
CA ASP A 48 -1.59 -0.19 -2.98
C ASP A 48 -2.57 -0.79 -4.00
N GLY A 49 -3.87 -0.62 -3.81
CA GLY A 49 -4.89 -1.09 -4.76
C GLY A 49 -4.78 -0.40 -6.12
N ARG A 50 -4.49 0.91 -6.14
CA ARG A 50 -4.28 1.65 -7.39
C ARG A 50 -3.03 1.17 -8.12
N GLN A 51 -1.92 0.97 -7.40
CA GLN A 51 -0.69 0.42 -7.97
C GLN A 51 -0.91 -0.99 -8.52
N ALA A 52 -1.67 -1.83 -7.80
CA ALA A 52 -2.04 -3.17 -8.26
C ALA A 52 -2.88 -3.13 -9.55
N GLY A 53 -3.91 -2.27 -9.60
CA GLY A 53 -4.74 -2.11 -10.78
C GLY A 53 -3.97 -1.60 -12.00
N GLU A 54 -3.04 -0.65 -11.81
CA GLU A 54 -2.14 -0.19 -12.88
C GLU A 54 -1.23 -1.30 -13.41
N ALA A 55 -0.65 -2.11 -12.51
CA ALA A 55 0.13 -3.28 -12.88
C ALA A 55 -0.69 -4.29 -13.69
N LEU A 56 -1.90 -4.62 -13.24
CA LEU A 56 -2.79 -5.55 -13.96
C LEU A 56 -3.21 -5.02 -15.34
N ARG A 57 -3.48 -3.71 -15.48
CA ARG A 57 -3.77 -3.10 -16.79
C ARG A 57 -2.58 -3.19 -17.74
N SER A 58 -1.36 -3.02 -17.24
CA SER A 58 -0.15 -3.16 -18.06
C SER A 58 0.02 -4.59 -18.57
N VAL A 59 -0.25 -5.59 -17.72
CA VAL A 59 -0.20 -7.01 -18.09
C VAL A 59 -1.33 -7.36 -19.05
N TYR A 60 -2.53 -6.81 -18.86
CA TYR A 60 -3.66 -7.02 -19.76
C TYR A 60 -3.35 -6.52 -21.18
N ALA A 61 -2.80 -5.32 -21.30
CA ALA A 61 -2.38 -4.79 -22.60
C ALA A 61 -1.32 -5.68 -23.27
N ALA A 62 -0.34 -6.16 -22.50
CA ALA A 62 0.69 -7.08 -22.99
C ALA A 62 0.10 -8.43 -23.45
N GLN A 63 -0.85 -8.98 -22.69
CA GLN A 63 -1.58 -10.19 -23.09
C GLN A 63 -2.35 -10.02 -24.40
N MET A 64 -3.05 -8.88 -24.57
CA MET A 64 -3.80 -8.62 -25.80
C MET A 64 -2.88 -8.54 -27.02
N ASN A 65 -1.71 -7.90 -26.87
CA ASN A 65 -0.72 -7.84 -27.95
C ASN A 65 -0.14 -9.23 -28.26
N TYR A 66 0.24 -10.01 -27.24
CA TYR A 66 0.75 -11.36 -27.44
C TYR A 66 -0.26 -12.28 -28.14
N LEU A 67 -1.53 -12.25 -27.73
CA LEU A 67 -2.59 -13.07 -28.32
C LEU A 67 -2.98 -12.61 -29.72
N SER A 68 -2.83 -11.31 -30.02
CA SER A 68 -2.96 -10.79 -31.38
C SER A 68 -1.88 -11.36 -32.31
N ASP A 69 -0.64 -11.47 -31.82
CA ASP A 69 0.46 -12.03 -32.59
C ASP A 69 0.42 -13.56 -32.64
N ASN A 70 -0.21 -14.20 -31.66
CA ASN A 70 -0.27 -15.65 -31.48
C ASN A 70 -1.72 -16.17 -31.32
N PRO A 71 -2.57 -16.06 -32.35
CA PRO A 71 -4.02 -16.35 -32.24
C PRO A 71 -4.36 -17.83 -31.98
N GLY A 72 -3.39 -18.75 -32.12
CA GLY A 72 -3.56 -20.17 -31.84
C GLY A 72 -3.21 -20.59 -30.41
N VAL A 73 -2.71 -19.68 -29.57
CA VAL A 73 -2.33 -20.00 -28.19
C VAL A 73 -3.57 -20.04 -27.30
N ASP A 74 -3.71 -21.12 -26.55
CA ASP A 74 -4.75 -21.24 -25.53
C ASP A 74 -4.38 -20.39 -24.31
N LEU A 75 -5.32 -19.57 -23.86
CA LEU A 75 -5.21 -18.77 -22.65
C LEU A 75 -4.84 -19.58 -21.41
N THR A 76 -5.36 -20.80 -21.30
CA THR A 76 -5.12 -21.65 -20.13
C THR A 76 -3.67 -22.16 -20.07
N SER A 77 -2.95 -22.13 -21.20
CA SER A 77 -1.54 -22.51 -21.29
C SER A 77 -0.56 -21.42 -20.79
N LEU A 78 -1.05 -20.18 -20.65
CA LEU A 78 -0.26 -19.06 -20.13
C LEU A 78 -0.16 -19.16 -18.61
N THR A 79 0.87 -19.84 -18.12
CA THR A 79 1.16 -19.94 -16.68
C THR A 79 2.12 -18.82 -16.24
N PRO A 80 2.23 -18.53 -14.93
CA PRO A 80 3.25 -17.59 -14.44
C PRO A 80 4.68 -17.94 -14.87
N ALA A 81 4.97 -19.23 -15.12
CA ALA A 81 6.28 -19.69 -15.59
C ALA A 81 6.52 -19.41 -17.08
N THR A 82 5.51 -19.55 -17.93
CA THR A 82 5.62 -19.26 -19.36
C THR A 82 5.48 -17.76 -19.67
N ALA A 83 4.82 -17.01 -18.77
CA ALA A 83 4.64 -15.57 -18.87
C ALA A 83 5.95 -14.78 -19.07
N THR A 84 7.06 -15.27 -18.52
CA THR A 84 8.38 -14.65 -18.70
C THR A 84 8.87 -14.67 -20.15
N ALA A 85 8.51 -15.68 -20.93
CA ALA A 85 8.86 -15.77 -22.34
C ALA A 85 7.78 -15.14 -23.24
N ASP A 86 6.50 -15.34 -22.89
CA ASP A 86 5.38 -14.99 -23.76
C ASP A 86 4.90 -13.55 -23.56
N ILE A 87 4.71 -13.12 -22.31
CA ILE A 87 4.05 -11.85 -21.97
C ILE A 87 5.05 -10.73 -21.68
N VAL A 88 6.15 -11.05 -21.00
CA VAL A 88 7.15 -10.04 -20.58
C VAL A 88 7.73 -9.22 -21.74
N PRO A 89 7.99 -9.77 -22.94
CA PRO A 89 8.46 -8.96 -24.07
C PRO A 89 7.49 -7.85 -24.50
N TYR A 90 6.20 -8.01 -24.22
CA TYR A 90 5.14 -7.05 -24.57
C TYR A 90 4.86 -6.04 -23.45
N LEU A 91 5.54 -6.15 -22.29
CA LEU A 91 5.44 -5.17 -21.23
C LEU A 91 6.30 -3.93 -21.53
N PRO A 92 5.89 -2.73 -21.07
CA PRO A 92 6.67 -1.50 -21.28
C PRO A 92 8.13 -1.58 -20.81
N ASN A 93 8.40 -2.33 -19.74
CA ASN A 93 9.74 -2.48 -19.16
C ASN A 93 10.47 -3.74 -19.62
N GLY A 94 9.81 -4.65 -20.35
CA GLY A 94 10.42 -5.80 -21.04
C GLY A 94 11.23 -6.82 -20.22
N THR A 95 11.27 -6.71 -18.88
CA THR A 95 12.28 -7.41 -18.05
C THR A 95 11.67 -8.43 -17.10
N SER A 96 10.49 -8.13 -16.53
CA SER A 96 9.79 -9.03 -15.60
C SER A 96 8.32 -8.63 -15.49
N LEU A 97 7.49 -9.56 -15.00
CA LEU A 97 6.13 -9.22 -14.59
C LEU A 97 6.18 -8.19 -13.44
N PRO A 98 5.28 -7.20 -13.42
CA PRO A 98 5.18 -6.27 -12.29
C PRO A 98 4.93 -7.00 -10.98
N VAL A 99 5.58 -6.54 -9.91
CA VAL A 99 5.35 -7.07 -8.56
C VAL A 99 4.20 -6.30 -7.93
N LEU A 100 3.17 -7.02 -7.49
CA LEU A 100 2.03 -6.44 -6.78
C LEU A 100 2.44 -6.03 -5.36
N PRO A 101 1.79 -5.00 -4.77
CA PRO A 101 2.03 -4.64 -3.36
C PRO A 101 1.77 -5.82 -2.42
N SER A 102 2.54 -5.88 -1.32
CA SER A 102 2.32 -6.89 -0.29
C SER A 102 1.16 -6.48 0.62
N VAL A 103 0.22 -7.39 0.85
CA VAL A 103 -0.88 -7.20 1.79
C VAL A 103 -0.70 -8.20 2.92
N ASN A 104 -0.64 -7.71 4.16
CA ASN A 104 -0.41 -8.54 5.36
C ASN A 104 0.87 -9.42 5.28
N GLY A 105 1.92 -8.94 4.61
CA GLY A 105 3.19 -9.65 4.47
C GLY A 105 3.21 -10.73 3.40
N VAL A 106 2.15 -10.87 2.59
CA VAL A 106 2.09 -11.78 1.45
C VAL A 106 2.04 -10.97 0.16
N THR A 107 2.87 -11.34 -0.82
CA THR A 107 2.90 -10.71 -2.13
C THR A 107 2.06 -11.53 -3.11
N PRO A 108 0.94 -11.02 -3.63
CA PRO A 108 0.12 -11.75 -4.59
C PRO A 108 0.86 -11.95 -5.91
N GLN A 109 0.56 -13.06 -6.57
CA GLN A 109 1.02 -13.35 -7.93
C GLN A 109 0.00 -12.86 -8.96
N ILE A 110 0.46 -12.53 -10.16
CA ILE A 110 -0.41 -12.19 -11.28
C ILE A 110 -0.74 -13.46 -12.06
N LEU A 111 -2.02 -13.78 -12.16
CA LEU A 111 -2.52 -14.86 -12.99
C LEU A 111 -2.78 -14.36 -14.40
N VAL A 112 -1.98 -14.87 -15.35
CA VAL A 112 -2.07 -14.54 -16.77
C VAL A 112 -2.78 -15.61 -17.61
N ASN A 113 -3.26 -16.69 -16.98
CA ASN A 113 -4.00 -17.78 -17.64
C ASN A 113 -5.48 -17.43 -17.92
N ARG A 114 -5.82 -16.14 -17.84
CA ARG A 114 -7.18 -15.63 -17.91
C ARG A 114 -7.18 -14.19 -18.39
N ILE A 115 -8.29 -13.83 -19.02
CA ILE A 115 -8.59 -12.46 -19.42
C ILE A 115 -9.81 -12.00 -18.64
N PRO A 116 -9.71 -10.89 -17.91
CA PRO A 116 -8.49 -10.14 -17.63
C PRO A 116 -7.58 -10.84 -16.60
N PRO A 117 -6.31 -10.42 -16.51
CA PRO A 117 -5.40 -10.94 -15.51
C PRO A 117 -5.86 -10.47 -14.12
N VAL A 118 -5.63 -11.32 -13.12
CA VAL A 118 -6.04 -11.06 -11.73
C VAL A 118 -4.90 -11.32 -10.77
N ALA A 119 -4.92 -10.66 -9.62
CA ALA A 119 -4.07 -11.03 -8.50
C ALA A 119 -4.54 -12.34 -7.86
N SER A 120 -3.62 -13.09 -7.25
CA SER A 120 -3.94 -14.31 -6.50
C SER A 120 -2.90 -14.58 -5.41
N LEU A 121 -3.36 -15.00 -4.23
CA LEU A 121 -2.48 -15.40 -3.12
C LEU A 121 -2.08 -16.88 -3.18
N ASP A 122 -2.94 -17.73 -3.75
CA ASP A 122 -2.81 -19.19 -3.82
C ASP A 122 -2.50 -19.69 -5.24
N GLY A 123 -2.34 -18.76 -6.18
CA GLY A 123 -2.10 -19.04 -7.60
C GLY A 123 -3.34 -19.55 -8.36
N LYS A 124 -4.54 -19.48 -7.75
CA LYS A 124 -5.78 -20.04 -8.34
C LYS A 124 -6.97 -19.10 -8.18
N THR A 125 -7.18 -18.62 -6.98
CA THR A 125 -8.34 -17.83 -6.60
C THR A 125 -8.04 -16.35 -6.83
N PRO A 126 -8.91 -15.60 -7.54
CA PRO A 126 -8.75 -14.15 -7.65
C PRO A 126 -8.76 -13.53 -6.25
N TYR A 127 -7.80 -12.65 -6.02
CA TYR A 127 -7.59 -11.94 -4.78
C TYR A 127 -7.83 -10.46 -4.98
N ASP A 128 -8.83 -9.95 -4.28
CA ASP A 128 -9.15 -8.52 -4.23
C ASP A 128 -9.47 -8.12 -2.78
N PRO A 129 -8.54 -7.44 -2.10
CA PRO A 129 -8.74 -6.95 -0.73
C PRO A 129 -9.52 -5.64 -0.64
N SER A 130 -9.87 -4.96 -1.73
CA SER A 130 -10.80 -3.81 -1.68
C SER A 130 -12.24 -4.27 -1.36
N GLY A 131 -12.54 -5.53 -1.68
CA GLY A 131 -13.86 -6.14 -1.53
C GLY A 131 -14.82 -5.79 -2.67
N SER A 132 -14.34 -5.18 -3.75
CA SER A 132 -15.15 -4.78 -4.90
C SER A 132 -14.42 -5.06 -6.21
N THR A 133 -14.90 -6.05 -6.95
CA THR A 133 -14.32 -6.50 -8.22
C THR A 133 -14.60 -5.58 -9.43
N THR A 134 -14.92 -4.31 -9.16
CA THR A 134 -15.30 -3.33 -10.19
C THR A 134 -14.76 -1.93 -9.93
N ASP A 135 -14.04 -1.71 -8.83
CA ASP A 135 -13.61 -0.37 -8.41
C ASP A 135 -12.31 0.10 -9.07
N GLY A 136 -11.66 -0.77 -9.86
CA GLY A 136 -10.40 -0.45 -10.51
C GLY A 136 -9.19 -0.54 -9.59
N LEU A 137 -9.38 -0.97 -8.34
CA LEU A 137 -8.35 -1.28 -7.35
C LEU A 137 -8.19 -2.80 -7.33
N TRP A 138 -6.95 -3.31 -7.40
CA TRP A 138 -6.69 -4.76 -7.46
C TRP A 138 -7.32 -5.52 -8.64
N ASP A 139 -8.02 -4.81 -9.51
CA ASP A 139 -8.57 -5.28 -10.77
C ASP A 139 -8.35 -4.22 -11.87
N ILE A 140 -8.84 -4.50 -13.06
CA ILE A 140 -8.76 -3.57 -14.18
C ILE A 140 -10.04 -2.73 -14.40
N GLY A 141 -11.05 -2.88 -13.53
CA GLY A 141 -12.36 -2.22 -13.59
C GLY A 141 -13.42 -3.00 -14.34
N SER A 142 -14.61 -2.41 -14.52
CA SER A 142 -15.67 -2.95 -15.38
C SER A 142 -15.42 -2.57 -16.85
N TYR A 143 -15.61 -3.53 -17.77
CA TYR A 143 -15.58 -3.34 -19.23
C TYR A 143 -16.99 -3.19 -19.77
#